data_AF-A0AAD2K413-F1
#
_entry.id   AF-A0AAD2K413-F1
#
_cell.length_a   1.000
_cell.length_b   1.000
_cell.length_c   1.000
_cell.angle_alpha   90.00
_cell.angle_beta   90.00
_cell.angle_gamma   90.00
#
_symmetry.space_group_name_H-M   'P 1'
#
loop_
_entity.id
_entity.type
_entity.pdbx_description
1 polymer ?
#
loop_
_entity_poly.entity_id
_entity_poly.type
_entity_poly.pdbx_seq_one_letter_code
_entity_poly.pdbx_strand_id
1 'polypeptide(L)'
;MLRTTLLSFTPVKHYMALRVIGASTLRGSRTRYLSLSSVAKSDAPRSDQAFASSPTALGTASSASEGGDQLTTPDAVSTVPTMVRGDWVLFHPVYSPEEVKAVEVLHHKAKNIPDKIASKLVLLARFGFDFVSGYKHKEIPPESNMTVEDLRKNGYLLDEHGWLNRILFLETIAGVPGMVAATLRHLTSLRLMASPLRSVHPHRRGTFMTLRKNSIWFRALILGAQGVFYNMFFLAYIVSPRTCHRFVGHLEEEAVLTYTRCIKDLEAGRIPEWTNKPAPEIAIDYWRLPKDATLLDVLYAVRSDETTHRFVNHSLANLNTRTDINPFALREPDMFVKGTKIAFERDEAEDFVRESREIMDEKREAQMGKTEA
;
A
#
# COMPACT_ATOMS: atom_id res chain seq x y z
N MET A 1 2.84 -77.16 6.09
CA MET A 1 2.54 -76.89 4.67
C MET A 1 3.45 -75.72 4.26
N LEU A 2 4.67 -75.93 3.74
CA LEU A 2 5.01 -76.12 2.30
C LEU A 2 4.19 -75.14 1.43
N ARG A 3 4.72 -74.19 0.64
CA ARG A 3 5.97 -74.16 -0.14
C ARG A 3 6.29 -72.73 -0.61
N THR A 4 7.58 -72.44 -0.67
CA THR A 4 8.26 -71.40 -1.47
C THR A 4 8.39 -71.84 -2.94
N THR A 5 8.21 -70.96 -3.93
CA THR A 5 8.69 -71.12 -5.35
C THR A 5 8.66 -69.75 -6.04
N LEU A 6 9.79 -69.03 -6.17
CA LEU A 6 10.75 -68.96 -7.30
C LEU A 6 10.35 -68.07 -8.50
N LEU A 7 11.05 -66.94 -8.60
CA LEU A 7 11.75 -66.34 -9.76
C LEU A 7 11.37 -66.76 -11.19
N SER A 8 11.14 -65.76 -12.06
CA SER A 8 11.82 -65.68 -13.37
C SER A 8 11.92 -64.24 -13.91
N PHE A 9 13.15 -63.75 -14.01
CA PHE A 9 13.60 -62.64 -14.86
C PHE A 9 13.68 -63.10 -16.32
N THR A 10 13.39 -62.23 -17.29
CA THR A 10 14.32 -61.78 -18.38
C THR A 10 13.60 -60.94 -19.45
N PRO A 11 14.35 -60.15 -20.27
CA PRO A 11 13.93 -58.85 -20.77
C PRO A 11 13.68 -58.81 -22.28
N VAL A 12 13.08 -57.72 -22.77
CA VAL A 12 13.17 -57.33 -24.19
C VAL A 12 13.95 -56.02 -24.30
N LYS A 13 15.18 -56.14 -24.81
CA LYS A 13 15.93 -55.07 -25.48
C LYS A 13 15.56 -55.12 -26.97
N HIS A 14 15.39 -53.98 -27.64
CA HIS A 14 16.21 -53.61 -28.81
C HIS A 14 15.87 -52.20 -29.37
N TYR A 15 16.92 -51.37 -29.47
CA TYR A 15 17.32 -50.39 -30.51
C TYR A 15 16.37 -49.25 -30.92
N MET A 16 16.70 -47.97 -30.69
CA MET A 16 17.75 -47.10 -31.27
C MET A 16 17.38 -46.55 -32.66
N ALA A 17 17.14 -45.23 -32.74
CA ALA A 17 17.47 -44.41 -33.90
C ALA A 17 17.57 -42.92 -33.51
N LEU A 18 18.82 -42.47 -33.31
CA LEU A 18 19.18 -41.06 -33.49
C LEU A 18 18.93 -40.66 -34.95
N ARG A 19 18.40 -39.46 -35.18
CA ARG A 19 18.69 -38.70 -36.40
C ARG A 19 19.33 -37.37 -36.05
N VAL A 20 20.64 -37.35 -36.22
CA VAL A 20 21.44 -36.16 -36.50
C VAL A 20 21.22 -35.81 -37.98
N ILE A 21 20.89 -34.55 -38.29
CA ILE A 21 21.26 -33.95 -39.58
C ILE A 21 21.99 -32.65 -39.26
N GLY A 22 23.22 -32.57 -39.74
CA GLY A 22 24.17 -31.50 -39.48
C GLY A 22 23.98 -30.25 -40.34
N ALA A 23 24.42 -29.16 -39.73
CA ALA A 23 25.25 -28.07 -40.27
C ALA A 23 25.07 -27.60 -41.72
N SER A 24 24.78 -26.30 -41.85
CA SER A 24 25.61 -25.42 -42.68
C SER A 24 25.78 -24.05 -42.02
N THR A 25 27.04 -23.68 -41.93
CA THR A 25 27.67 -22.44 -41.47
C THR A 25 27.16 -21.17 -42.15
N LEU A 26 27.12 -20.06 -41.41
CA LEU A 26 27.73 -18.79 -41.82
C LEU A 26 28.05 -17.88 -40.61
N ARG A 27 29.34 -17.88 -40.31
CA ARG A 27 30.23 -16.86 -39.75
C ARG A 27 29.64 -15.45 -39.56
N GLY A 28 29.84 -14.88 -38.36
CA GLY A 28 29.61 -13.46 -38.10
C GLY A 28 29.95 -13.05 -36.67
N SER A 29 31.24 -13.09 -36.32
CA SER A 29 31.76 -12.55 -35.06
C SER A 29 31.55 -11.03 -34.97
N ARG A 30 31.09 -10.51 -33.82
CA ARG A 30 31.65 -9.31 -33.17
C ARG A 30 31.03 -9.05 -31.79
N THR A 31 31.81 -9.42 -30.78
CA THR A 31 32.22 -8.66 -29.59
C THR A 31 31.32 -7.52 -29.09
N ARG A 32 30.88 -7.66 -27.83
CA ARG A 32 30.37 -6.58 -26.98
C ARG A 32 31.44 -5.51 -26.77
N TYR A 33 31.10 -4.25 -26.99
CA TYR A 33 31.76 -3.13 -26.33
C TYR A 33 30.69 -2.24 -25.71
N LEU A 34 30.74 -2.11 -24.39
CA LEU A 34 30.20 -0.99 -23.65
C LEU A 34 31.08 0.23 -23.98
N SER A 35 30.47 1.34 -24.40
CA SER A 35 31.15 2.62 -24.48
C SER A 35 30.30 3.67 -23.77
N LEU A 36 30.85 4.20 -22.69
CA LEU A 36 30.43 5.40 -22.01
C LEU A 36 31.16 6.61 -22.64
N SER A 37 30.47 7.75 -22.56
CA SER A 37 30.94 9.13 -22.73
C SER A 37 31.36 9.62 -24.12
N SER A 38 30.70 10.67 -24.63
CA SER A 38 31.20 12.03 -24.47
C SER A 38 30.19 13.09 -24.95
N VAL A 39 30.32 14.26 -24.33
CA VAL A 39 29.65 15.53 -24.61
C VAL A 39 29.86 15.95 -26.07
N ALA A 40 28.78 16.32 -26.76
CA ALA A 40 28.84 17.08 -28.00
C ALA A 40 27.93 18.31 -27.88
N LYS A 41 28.57 19.48 -27.84
CA LYS A 41 27.98 20.79 -28.10
C LYS A 41 27.25 20.74 -29.45
N SER A 42 26.03 21.26 -29.49
CA SER A 42 25.38 21.65 -30.75
C SER A 42 25.17 23.15 -30.73
N ASP A 43 25.89 23.82 -31.63
CA ASP A 43 25.65 25.19 -32.06
C ASP A 43 24.34 25.23 -32.86
N ALA A 44 23.46 26.17 -32.53
CA ALA A 44 22.34 26.57 -33.38
C ALA A 44 22.20 28.11 -33.32
N PRO A 45 21.76 28.76 -34.41
CA PRO A 45 22.17 30.13 -34.74
C PRO A 45 21.31 31.22 -34.10
N ARG A 46 21.97 32.36 -33.91
CA ARG A 46 21.42 33.69 -33.62
C ARG A 46 20.23 34.04 -34.53
N SER A 47 19.18 34.57 -33.94
CA SER A 47 18.36 35.62 -34.55
C SER A 47 18.23 36.77 -33.57
N ASP A 48 18.74 37.92 -33.98
CA ASP A 48 18.66 39.20 -33.29
C ASP A 48 17.27 39.80 -33.49
N GLN A 49 16.57 40.17 -32.42
CA GLN A 49 15.76 41.39 -32.40
C GLN A 49 15.91 42.07 -31.04
N ALA A 50 16.59 43.20 -31.08
CA ALA A 50 16.75 44.15 -29.99
C ALA A 50 15.47 45.00 -29.84
N PHE A 51 15.12 45.38 -28.61
CA PHE A 51 14.52 46.70 -28.36
C PHE A 51 14.73 47.16 -26.89
N ALA A 52 15.45 48.28 -26.77
CA ALA A 52 15.35 49.37 -25.79
C ALA A 52 15.63 49.19 -24.27
N SER A 53 16.87 49.56 -23.92
CA SER A 53 17.37 50.44 -22.83
C SER A 53 16.44 51.18 -21.82
N SER A 54 16.72 50.95 -20.52
CA SER A 54 17.07 51.87 -19.38
C SER A 54 16.16 53.07 -18.99
N PRO A 55 16.28 53.76 -17.79
CA PRO A 55 17.29 53.66 -16.70
C PRO A 55 16.82 53.75 -15.21
N THR A 56 17.72 53.32 -14.31
CA THR A 56 18.20 53.97 -13.05
C THR A 56 17.26 54.46 -11.93
N ALA A 57 17.46 53.95 -10.70
CA ALA A 57 17.64 54.80 -9.49
C ALA A 57 18.43 54.06 -8.39
N LEU A 58 19.48 54.73 -7.93
CA LEU A 58 20.47 54.36 -6.91
C LEU A 58 19.91 54.56 -5.49
N GLY A 59 20.37 53.77 -4.50
CA GLY A 59 20.05 54.01 -3.10
C GLY A 59 20.77 53.14 -2.08
N THR A 60 22.07 53.42 -1.87
CA THR A 60 22.86 53.28 -0.62
C THR A 60 23.05 51.91 0.06
N ALA A 61 24.32 51.53 0.14
CA ALA A 61 24.87 50.49 1.01
C ALA A 61 25.13 51.03 2.43
N SER A 62 24.97 50.18 3.45
CA SER A 62 25.78 50.25 4.68
C SER A 62 25.98 48.88 5.31
N SER A 63 27.27 48.56 5.45
CA SER A 63 27.95 47.80 6.52
C SER A 63 27.56 46.35 6.82
N ALA A 64 28.55 45.50 6.53
CA ALA A 64 28.69 44.09 6.86
C ALA A 64 28.69 43.77 8.37
N SER A 65 28.15 42.60 8.71
CA SER A 65 28.72 41.69 9.70
C SER A 65 28.49 40.24 9.27
N GLU A 66 29.51 39.43 9.44
CA GLU A 66 29.77 38.11 8.89
C GLU A 66 28.75 37.00 9.27
N GLY A 67 28.64 36.00 8.39
CA GLY A 67 28.49 34.59 8.81
C GLY A 67 27.18 33.88 8.46
N GLY A 68 27.21 33.05 7.42
CA GLY A 68 26.24 31.96 7.23
C GLY A 68 25.73 31.82 5.79
N ASP A 69 26.10 30.72 5.14
CA ASP A 69 25.52 30.27 3.87
C ASP A 69 23.99 30.11 4.02
N GLN A 70 23.22 30.98 3.37
CA GLN A 70 21.75 31.01 3.46
C GLN A 70 21.07 29.79 2.82
N LEU A 71 21.84 28.82 2.31
CA LEU A 71 21.31 27.53 1.86
C LEU A 71 21.16 26.47 2.96
N THR A 72 21.63 26.74 4.18
CA THR A 72 21.56 25.78 5.30
C THR A 72 21.06 26.39 6.61
N THR A 73 19.91 27.07 6.58
CA THR A 73 19.07 27.24 7.78
C THR A 73 17.94 26.21 7.75
N PRO A 74 17.61 25.53 8.87
CA PRO A 74 16.49 24.60 8.94
C PRO A 74 15.16 25.34 9.10
N ASP A 75 14.97 26.40 8.31
CA ASP A 75 13.68 27.04 8.12
C ASP A 75 13.19 26.69 6.72
N ALA A 76 12.90 25.41 6.52
CA ALA A 76 11.87 25.04 5.56
C ALA A 76 10.55 25.55 6.15
N VAL A 77 10.33 26.86 6.02
CA VAL A 77 9.03 27.49 6.14
C VAL A 77 8.11 26.65 5.29
N SER A 78 7.26 25.90 6.00
CA SER A 78 6.11 25.22 5.49
C SER A 78 5.32 26.20 4.63
N THR A 79 5.56 26.17 3.33
CA THR A 79 4.64 26.72 2.31
C THR A 79 3.45 25.78 2.11
N VAL A 80 3.19 24.87 3.05
CA VAL A 80 1.87 24.27 3.22
C VAL A 80 1.01 25.32 3.92
N PRO A 81 -0.10 25.77 3.31
CA PRO A 81 -1.05 26.64 3.98
C PRO A 81 -1.45 26.01 5.32
N THR A 82 -1.46 26.81 6.39
CA THR A 82 -1.87 26.40 7.76
C THR A 82 -3.32 25.94 7.87
N MET A 83 -4.08 25.97 6.77
CA MET A 83 -5.42 25.44 6.68
C MET A 83 -5.70 25.14 5.20
N VAL A 84 -5.82 23.85 4.86
CA VAL A 84 -6.21 23.42 3.52
C VAL A 84 -7.63 22.86 3.60
N ARG A 85 -8.63 23.73 3.44
CA ARG A 85 -10.01 23.31 3.19
C ARG A 85 -10.25 23.33 1.68
N GLY A 86 -10.37 22.15 1.06
CA GLY A 86 -10.71 22.05 -0.36
C GLY A 86 -10.73 20.60 -0.90
N ASP A 87 -11.58 20.37 -1.90
CA ASP A 87 -11.83 19.11 -2.64
C ASP A 87 -10.65 18.64 -3.53
N TRP A 88 -9.41 18.85 -3.09
CA TRP A 88 -8.21 18.41 -3.82
C TRP A 88 -7.76 16.99 -3.45
N VAL A 89 -8.41 16.39 -2.46
CA VAL A 89 -8.17 15.00 -2.06
C VAL A 89 -8.96 14.11 -3.03
N LEU A 90 -8.31 13.13 -3.64
CA LEU A 90 -8.99 12.12 -4.47
C LEU A 90 -10.04 11.35 -3.63
N PHE A 91 -11.06 10.76 -4.26
CA PHE A 91 -12.12 9.92 -3.67
C PHE A 91 -11.98 9.57 -2.19
N HIS A 92 -12.91 10.05 -1.36
CA HIS A 92 -12.90 9.80 0.07
C HIS A 92 -13.99 8.79 0.39
N PRO A 93 -13.69 7.70 1.10
CA PRO A 93 -14.73 6.83 1.57
C PRO A 93 -15.52 7.56 2.66
N VAL A 94 -16.83 7.62 2.48
CA VAL A 94 -17.77 8.09 3.50
C VAL A 94 -18.45 6.85 4.05
N TYR A 95 -18.11 6.49 5.29
CA TYR A 95 -18.68 5.32 5.94
C TYR A 95 -19.86 5.70 6.81
N SER A 96 -20.92 4.92 6.75
CA SER A 96 -21.98 5.00 7.76
C SER A 96 -21.52 4.38 9.10
N PRO A 97 -22.09 4.79 10.24
CA PRO A 97 -21.75 4.22 11.55
C PRO A 97 -22.02 2.72 11.66
N GLU A 98 -22.97 2.20 10.89
CA GLU A 98 -23.31 0.77 10.86
C GLU A 98 -22.27 -0.03 10.05
N GLU A 99 -21.82 0.53 8.93
CA GLU A 99 -20.80 -0.06 8.07
C GLU A 99 -19.45 -0.24 8.78
N VAL A 100 -18.97 0.77 9.51
CA VAL A 100 -17.68 0.67 10.20
C VAL A 100 -17.69 -0.37 11.33
N LYS A 101 -18.88 -0.69 11.88
CA LYS A 101 -19.06 -1.69 12.94
C LYS A 101 -19.23 -3.10 12.39
N ALA A 102 -19.69 -3.26 11.15
CA ALA A 102 -19.86 -4.55 10.48
C ALA A 102 -18.53 -5.23 10.10
N VAL A 103 -17.39 -4.56 10.28
CA VAL A 103 -16.07 -5.09 9.93
C VAL A 103 -15.67 -6.26 10.84
N GLU A 104 -15.44 -7.42 10.22
CA GLU A 104 -14.94 -8.62 10.89
C GLU A 104 -13.44 -8.86 10.62
N VAL A 105 -12.80 -9.53 11.58
CA VAL A 105 -11.43 -10.03 11.40
C VAL A 105 -11.51 -11.35 10.65
N LEU A 106 -11.16 -11.31 9.37
CA LEU A 106 -11.17 -12.47 8.48
C LEU A 106 -9.75 -12.91 8.14
N HIS A 107 -9.59 -14.20 7.85
CA HIS A 107 -8.32 -14.77 7.43
C HIS A 107 -8.47 -15.61 6.17
N HIS A 108 -7.67 -15.30 5.14
CA HIS A 108 -7.63 -16.05 3.90
C HIS A 108 -6.81 -17.33 4.05
N LYS A 109 -7.43 -18.50 3.84
CA LYS A 109 -6.73 -19.78 3.84
C LYS A 109 -5.79 -19.91 2.63
N ALA A 110 -4.48 -20.03 2.86
CA ALA A 110 -3.49 -20.20 1.81
C ALA A 110 -3.69 -21.51 1.02
N LYS A 111 -4.12 -21.41 -0.24
CA LYS A 111 -4.43 -22.55 -1.10
C LYS A 111 -3.16 -23.14 -1.72
N ASN A 112 -2.34 -22.29 -2.35
CA ASN A 112 -1.20 -22.72 -3.19
C ASN A 112 0.15 -22.42 -2.53
N ILE A 113 1.25 -22.95 -3.09
CA ILE A 113 2.61 -22.71 -2.58
C ILE A 113 2.95 -21.21 -2.52
N PRO A 114 2.69 -20.39 -3.57
CA PRO A 114 2.97 -18.95 -3.49
C PRO A 114 2.17 -18.24 -2.40
N ASP A 115 0.91 -18.62 -2.19
CA ASP A 115 0.08 -18.06 -1.10
C ASP A 115 0.65 -18.44 0.27
N LYS A 116 1.11 -19.70 0.43
CA LYS A 116 1.75 -20.15 1.67
C LYS A 116 3.03 -19.37 1.95
N ILE A 117 3.84 -19.12 0.92
CA ILE A 117 5.05 -18.29 1.04
C ILE A 117 4.66 -16.86 1.47
N ALA A 118 3.68 -16.24 0.80
CA ALA A 118 3.21 -14.90 1.13
C ALA A 118 2.74 -14.80 2.60
N SER A 119 1.88 -15.71 3.03
CA SER A 119 1.40 -15.77 4.43
C SER A 119 2.54 -15.96 5.43
N LYS A 120 3.48 -16.88 5.15
CA LYS A 120 4.64 -17.11 6.04
C LYS A 120 5.58 -15.91 6.11
N LEU A 121 5.79 -15.19 5.01
CA LEU A 121 6.59 -13.97 5.00
C LEU A 121 5.93 -12.86 5.84
N VAL A 122 4.62 -12.71 5.78
CA VAL A 122 3.89 -11.76 6.65
C VAL A 122 4.03 -12.13 8.11
N LEU A 123 3.83 -13.41 8.46
CA LEU A 123 3.99 -13.88 9.84
C LEU A 123 5.43 -13.69 10.35
N LEU A 124 6.43 -13.92 9.49
CA LEU A 124 7.84 -13.69 9.82
C LEU A 124 8.13 -12.19 10.02
N ALA A 125 7.60 -11.33 9.13
CA ALA A 125 7.75 -9.88 9.25
C ALA A 125 7.09 -9.35 10.52
N ARG A 126 5.88 -9.85 10.84
CA ARG A 126 5.18 -9.54 12.08
C ARG A 126 5.98 -9.99 13.29
N PHE A 127 6.47 -11.23 13.30
CA PHE A 127 7.32 -11.73 14.38
C PHE A 127 8.58 -10.88 14.57
N GLY A 128 9.27 -10.54 13.48
CA GLY A 128 10.46 -9.68 13.52
C GLY A 128 10.15 -8.28 14.04
N PHE A 129 9.04 -7.68 13.59
CA PHE A 129 8.60 -6.37 14.05
C PHE A 129 8.21 -6.38 15.54
N ASP A 130 7.43 -7.37 15.97
CA ASP A 130 7.02 -7.53 17.36
C ASP A 130 8.26 -7.76 18.26
N PHE A 131 9.25 -8.54 17.79
CA PHE A 131 10.52 -8.72 18.47
C PHE A 131 11.32 -7.41 18.61
N VAL A 132 11.51 -6.66 17.52
CA VAL A 132 12.29 -5.41 17.52
C VAL A 132 11.60 -4.30 18.31
N SER A 133 10.27 -4.21 18.21
CA SER A 133 9.47 -3.26 19.00
C SER A 133 9.34 -3.65 20.46
N GLY A 134 9.71 -4.88 20.83
CA GLY A 134 9.50 -5.43 22.17
C GLY A 134 8.01 -5.70 22.49
N TYR A 135 7.15 -5.68 21.48
CA TYR A 135 5.71 -5.86 21.66
C TYR A 135 5.38 -7.31 22.01
N LYS A 136 4.62 -7.49 23.08
CA LYS A 136 4.07 -8.78 23.51
C LYS A 136 2.56 -8.61 23.65
N HIS A 137 1.78 -9.22 22.76
CA HIS A 137 0.34 -9.25 22.93
C HIS A 137 -0.01 -10.47 23.78
N LYS A 138 -0.04 -10.29 25.10
CA LYS A 138 -0.52 -11.31 26.03
C LYS A 138 -2.00 -11.09 26.26
N GLU A 139 -2.79 -12.16 26.19
CA GLU A 139 -4.19 -12.09 26.57
C GLU A 139 -4.28 -11.77 28.07
N ILE A 140 -5.18 -10.85 28.41
CA ILE A 140 -5.44 -10.48 29.80
C ILE A 140 -6.13 -11.68 30.46
N PRO A 141 -5.63 -12.18 31.61
CA PRO A 141 -6.30 -13.25 32.33
C PRO A 141 -7.74 -12.83 32.68
N PRO A 142 -8.76 -13.65 32.37
CA PRO A 142 -10.12 -13.36 32.82
C PRO A 142 -10.11 -13.28 34.36
N GLU A 143 -10.69 -12.20 34.91
CA GLU A 143 -10.76 -11.86 36.35
C GLU A 143 -9.55 -11.15 36.99
N SER A 144 -8.62 -10.60 36.21
CA SER A 144 -7.58 -9.75 36.80
C SER A 144 -8.13 -8.41 37.31
N ASN A 145 -8.19 -8.20 38.64
CA ASN A 145 -8.43 -6.88 39.28
C ASN A 145 -7.20 -5.96 39.21
N MET A 146 -6.35 -6.10 38.19
CA MET A 146 -5.14 -5.30 38.03
C MET A 146 -5.47 -3.92 37.47
N THR A 147 -4.78 -2.88 37.94
CA THR A 147 -4.95 -1.53 37.41
C THR A 147 -4.37 -1.43 35.99
N VAL A 148 -4.73 -0.39 35.25
CA VAL A 148 -4.21 -0.14 33.89
C VAL A 148 -2.68 0.00 33.91
N GLU A 149 -2.10 0.60 34.96
CA GLU A 149 -0.65 0.72 35.11
C GLU A 149 0.03 -0.65 35.27
N ASP A 150 -0.55 -1.54 36.08
CA ASP A 150 -0.01 -2.88 36.31
C ASP A 150 -0.07 -3.75 35.05
N LEU A 151 -1.16 -3.62 34.28
CA LEU A 151 -1.32 -4.30 33.00
C LEU A 151 -0.28 -3.83 31.97
N ARG A 152 0.03 -2.53 31.93
CA ARG A 152 1.09 -1.97 31.07
C ARG A 152 2.48 -2.44 31.50
N LYS A 153 2.78 -2.40 32.80
CA LYS A 153 4.08 -2.82 33.34
C LYS A 153 4.38 -4.29 33.06
N ASN A 154 3.36 -5.14 33.11
CA ASN A 154 3.48 -6.56 32.80
C ASN A 154 3.44 -6.88 31.29
N GLY A 155 3.25 -5.86 30.45
CA GLY A 155 3.23 -5.96 28.99
C GLY A 155 1.97 -6.64 28.45
N TYR A 156 0.84 -6.52 29.14
CA TYR A 156 -0.47 -6.94 28.63
C TYR A 156 -1.13 -5.84 27.79
N LEU A 157 -0.83 -4.56 28.08
CA LEU A 157 -1.38 -3.41 27.38
C LEU A 157 -0.29 -2.50 26.84
N LEU A 158 -0.54 -1.94 25.66
CA LEU A 158 0.22 -0.82 25.11
C LEU A 158 -0.31 0.50 25.70
N ASP A 159 0.60 1.41 25.99
CA ASP A 159 0.29 2.82 26.24
C ASP A 159 -0.04 3.56 24.94
N GLU A 160 -0.49 4.81 25.05
CA GLU A 160 -0.78 5.63 23.87
C GLU A 160 0.43 5.79 22.94
N HIS A 161 1.63 5.94 23.51
CA HIS A 161 2.85 6.11 22.73
C HIS A 161 3.25 4.83 22.01
N GLY A 162 3.07 3.67 22.63
CA GLY A 162 3.30 2.37 22.03
C GLY A 162 2.37 2.10 20.86
N TRP A 163 1.07 2.39 21.03
CA TRP A 163 0.12 2.30 19.92
C TRP A 163 0.46 3.26 18.78
N LEU A 164 0.75 4.53 19.07
CA LEU A 164 1.16 5.50 18.04
C LEU A 164 2.42 5.07 17.30
N ASN A 165 3.45 4.62 18.01
CA ASN A 165 4.70 4.20 17.38
C ASN A 165 4.49 3.00 16.45
N ARG A 166 3.66 2.04 16.89
CA ARG A 166 3.30 0.88 16.08
C ARG A 166 2.55 1.30 14.83
N ILE A 167 1.46 2.05 14.98
CA ILE A 167 0.62 2.51 13.87
C ILE A 167 1.47 3.31 12.89
N LEU A 168 2.20 4.32 13.39
CA LEU A 168 3.00 5.20 12.55
C LEU A 168 4.06 4.44 11.74
N PHE A 169 4.76 3.50 12.38
CA PHE A 169 5.74 2.68 11.68
C PHE A 169 5.10 1.85 10.57
N LEU A 170 4.01 1.13 10.88
CA LEU A 170 3.34 0.26 9.92
C LEU A 170 2.75 1.05 8.74
N GLU A 171 2.13 2.21 9.00
CA GLU A 171 1.59 3.10 7.96
C GLU A 171 2.69 3.62 7.01
N THR A 172 3.91 3.86 7.51
CA THR A 172 5.03 4.32 6.64
C THR A 172 5.48 3.26 5.63
N ILE A 173 5.24 1.99 5.93
CA ILE A 173 5.59 0.86 5.07
C ILE A 173 4.40 0.45 4.20
N ALA A 174 3.18 0.52 4.74
CA ALA A 174 1.93 0.16 4.05
C ALA A 174 1.68 0.97 2.76
N GLY A 175 2.17 2.21 2.68
CA GLY A 175 2.06 3.03 1.46
C GLY A 175 2.94 2.57 0.29
N VAL A 176 3.95 1.73 0.51
CA VAL A 176 4.94 1.35 -0.51
C VAL A 176 4.36 0.40 -1.58
N PRO A 177 3.68 -0.72 -1.24
CA PRO A 177 3.20 -1.68 -2.22
C PRO A 177 2.25 -1.08 -3.27
N GLY A 178 1.29 -0.28 -2.84
CA GLY A 178 0.33 0.38 -3.73
C GLY A 178 1.00 1.31 -4.73
N MET A 179 1.98 2.10 -4.28
CA MET A 179 2.77 2.99 -5.13
C MET A 179 3.61 2.21 -6.17
N VAL A 180 4.25 1.12 -5.77
CA VAL A 180 5.03 0.26 -6.68
C VAL A 180 4.12 -0.36 -7.75
N ALA A 181 2.99 -0.92 -7.33
CA ALA A 181 2.01 -1.52 -8.23
C ALA A 181 1.46 -0.48 -9.23
N ALA A 182 1.09 0.72 -8.75
CA ALA A 182 0.61 1.81 -9.58
C ALA A 182 1.69 2.26 -10.60
N THR A 183 2.93 2.43 -10.17
CA THR A 183 4.05 2.83 -11.04
C THR A 183 4.29 1.80 -12.14
N LEU A 184 4.36 0.50 -11.80
CA LEU A 184 4.60 -0.55 -12.77
C LEU A 184 3.43 -0.71 -13.77
N ARG A 185 2.19 -0.58 -13.30
CA ARG A 185 1.00 -0.59 -14.18
C ARG A 185 0.96 0.63 -15.08
N HIS A 186 1.29 1.81 -14.55
CA HIS A 186 1.34 3.06 -15.30
C HIS A 186 2.39 3.00 -16.42
N LEU A 187 3.64 2.63 -16.08
CA LEU A 187 4.70 2.46 -17.08
C LEU A 187 4.36 1.37 -18.11
N THR A 188 3.64 0.33 -17.70
CA THR A 188 3.14 -0.70 -18.62
C THR A 188 2.10 -0.18 -19.60
N SER A 189 1.17 0.66 -19.15
CA SER A 189 0.21 1.32 -20.03
C SER A 189 0.90 2.28 -21.02
N LEU A 190 1.86 3.08 -20.56
CA LEU A 190 2.62 3.99 -21.42
C LEU A 190 3.39 3.24 -22.52
N ARG A 191 4.10 2.17 -22.15
CA ARG A 191 4.95 1.41 -23.10
C ARG A 191 4.14 0.52 -24.07
N LEU A 192 2.92 0.12 -23.70
CA LEU A 192 2.03 -0.66 -24.55
C LEU A 192 1.00 0.21 -25.30
N MET A 193 0.98 1.52 -25.05
CA MET A 193 -0.02 2.46 -25.60
C MET A 193 -1.46 1.96 -25.45
N ALA A 194 -1.73 1.25 -24.35
CA ALA A 194 -3.03 0.68 -24.03
C ALA A 194 -3.67 1.48 -22.89
N SER A 195 -5.00 1.64 -22.93
CA SER A 195 -5.74 2.40 -21.92
C SER A 195 -5.38 1.90 -20.51
N PRO A 196 -4.86 2.77 -19.62
CA PRO A 196 -4.54 2.36 -18.27
C PRO A 196 -5.87 1.99 -17.59
N LEU A 197 -6.08 0.71 -17.31
CA LEU A 197 -7.13 0.28 -16.38
C LEU A 197 -6.87 0.98 -15.05
N ARG A 198 -7.60 2.09 -14.84
CA ARG A 198 -7.42 3.09 -13.79
C ARG A 198 -7.55 2.42 -12.43
N SER A 199 -6.43 2.32 -11.73
CA SER A 199 -6.39 2.06 -10.30
C SER A 199 -5.21 2.87 -9.76
N VAL A 200 -5.48 4.13 -9.47
CA VAL A 200 -4.52 5.03 -8.81
C VAL A 200 -5.27 5.67 -7.65
N HIS A 201 -5.21 5.03 -6.48
CA HIS A 201 -5.51 5.67 -5.21
C HIS A 201 -4.17 5.89 -4.51
N PRO A 202 -3.60 7.12 -4.55
CA PRO A 202 -2.43 7.43 -3.77
C PRO A 202 -2.83 7.47 -2.29
N HIS A 203 -2.37 6.50 -1.51
CA HIS A 203 -2.47 6.55 -0.06
C HIS A 203 -1.45 7.56 0.47
N ARG A 204 -1.93 8.72 0.93
CA ARG A 204 -1.13 9.67 1.71
C ARG A 204 -1.79 9.86 3.07
N ARG A 205 -1.52 8.94 4.00
CA ARG A 205 -1.90 9.14 5.41
C ARG A 205 -0.76 9.78 6.18
N GLY A 206 -0.83 11.10 6.27
CA GLY A 206 -0.04 11.91 7.21
C GLY A 206 -0.77 12.18 8.53
N THR A 207 -1.93 11.57 8.75
CA THR A 207 -2.87 11.92 9.84
C THR A 207 -2.28 11.71 11.24
N PHE A 208 -1.53 10.62 11.46
CA PHE A 208 -0.88 10.35 12.75
C PHE A 208 0.44 11.13 12.94
N MET A 209 0.98 11.74 11.87
CA MET A 209 2.21 12.52 11.94
C MET A 209 2.01 13.85 12.68
N THR A 210 0.76 14.35 12.73
CA THR A 210 0.40 15.55 13.52
C THR A 210 0.36 15.26 15.02
N LEU A 211 0.22 13.99 15.41
CA LEU A 211 0.09 13.58 16.81
C LEU A 211 1.45 13.41 17.51
N ARG A 212 2.57 13.32 16.78
CA ARG A 212 3.90 13.14 17.39
C ARG A 212 5.06 13.62 16.53
N LYS A 213 6.02 14.34 17.15
CA LYS A 213 7.36 14.57 16.59
C LYS A 213 8.27 13.38 16.88
N ASN A 214 8.84 12.76 15.84
CA ASN A 214 9.63 11.53 15.96
C ASN A 214 11.14 11.79 16.05
N SER A 215 11.85 10.90 16.77
CA SER A 215 13.31 10.95 16.93
C SER A 215 14.07 10.71 15.61
N ILE A 216 15.28 11.28 15.49
CA ILE A 216 16.17 11.11 14.33
C ILE A 216 16.48 9.62 14.09
N TRP A 217 16.70 8.85 15.15
CA TRP A 217 16.95 7.40 15.06
C TRP A 217 15.77 6.64 14.47
N PHE A 218 14.54 6.98 14.87
CA PHE A 218 13.33 6.37 14.34
C PHE A 218 13.14 6.70 12.85
N ARG A 219 13.45 7.95 12.45
CA ARG A 219 13.39 8.36 11.04
C ARG A 219 14.45 7.65 10.19
N ALA A 220 15.67 7.46 10.70
CA ALA A 220 16.72 6.71 10.02
C ALA A 220 16.34 5.23 9.83
N LEU A 221 15.72 4.60 10.85
CA LEU A 221 15.20 3.24 10.77
C LEU A 221 14.13 3.11 9.66
N ILE A 222 13.17 4.05 9.61
CA ILE A 222 12.14 4.08 8.56
C ILE A 222 12.78 4.20 7.18
N LEU A 223 13.75 5.11 7.00
CA LEU A 223 14.42 5.31 5.71
C LEU A 223 15.13 4.04 5.24
N GLY A 224 15.86 3.37 6.13
CA GLY A 224 16.50 2.09 5.82
C GLY A 224 15.48 1.00 5.45
N ALA A 225 14.40 0.87 6.23
CA ALA A 225 13.35 -0.11 5.98
C ALA A 225 12.65 0.13 4.63
N GLN A 226 12.29 1.38 4.32
CA GLN A 226 11.70 1.77 3.04
C GLN A 226 12.65 1.49 1.88
N GLY A 227 13.94 1.81 2.00
CA GLY A 227 14.93 1.56 0.97
C GLY A 227 15.05 0.08 0.60
N VAL A 228 15.11 -0.81 1.58
CA VAL A 228 15.18 -2.26 1.35
C VAL A 228 13.85 -2.79 0.81
N PHE A 229 12.74 -2.47 1.48
CA PHE A 229 11.43 -3.02 1.15
C PHE A 229 10.94 -2.58 -0.22
N TYR A 230 11.11 -1.30 -0.58
CA TYR A 230 10.72 -0.79 -1.90
C TYR A 230 11.38 -1.56 -3.03
N ASN A 231 12.71 -1.72 -2.98
CA ASN A 231 13.45 -2.39 -4.05
C ASN A 231 13.12 -3.88 -4.14
N MET A 232 13.04 -4.57 -2.99
CA MET A 232 12.68 -5.98 -2.96
C MET A 232 11.25 -6.21 -3.47
N PHE A 233 10.29 -5.40 -3.02
CA PHE A 233 8.90 -5.51 -3.46
C PHE A 233 8.72 -5.16 -4.93
N PHE A 234 9.44 -4.14 -5.44
CA PHE A 234 9.46 -3.78 -6.85
C PHE A 234 9.91 -4.95 -7.74
N LEU A 235 11.04 -5.59 -7.40
CA LEU A 235 11.52 -6.76 -8.14
C LEU A 235 10.56 -7.94 -8.03
N ALA A 236 10.02 -8.20 -6.83
CA ALA A 236 9.02 -9.26 -6.63
C ALA A 236 7.75 -9.02 -7.45
N TYR A 237 7.30 -7.78 -7.57
CA TYR A 237 6.09 -7.42 -8.32
C TYR A 237 6.29 -7.63 -9.84
N ILE A 238 7.49 -7.40 -10.37
CA ILE A 238 7.81 -7.73 -11.77
C ILE A 238 7.69 -9.24 -12.02
N VAL A 239 8.16 -10.06 -11.08
CA VAL A 239 8.16 -11.52 -11.20
C VAL A 239 6.77 -12.11 -10.99
N SER A 240 6.05 -11.68 -9.95
CA SER A 240 4.75 -12.23 -9.60
C SER A 240 3.84 -11.20 -8.91
N PRO A 241 3.08 -10.40 -9.69
CA PRO A 241 2.10 -9.46 -9.13
C PRO A 241 1.06 -10.16 -8.25
N ARG A 242 0.64 -11.37 -8.62
CA ARG A 242 -0.32 -12.19 -7.87
C ARG A 242 0.16 -12.49 -6.45
N THR A 243 1.42 -12.91 -6.31
CA THR A 243 2.02 -13.21 -5.01
C THR A 243 2.18 -11.94 -4.17
N CYS A 244 2.57 -10.82 -4.80
CA CYS A 244 2.65 -9.52 -4.14
C CYS A 244 1.29 -9.04 -3.62
N HIS A 245 0.22 -9.14 -4.41
CA HIS A 245 -1.12 -8.81 -3.95
C HIS A 245 -1.59 -9.73 -2.82
N ARG A 246 -1.29 -11.03 -2.87
CA ARG A 246 -1.59 -11.95 -1.76
C ARG A 246 -0.83 -11.57 -0.49
N PHE A 247 0.45 -11.21 -0.61
CA PHE A 247 1.28 -10.76 0.49
C PHE A 247 0.72 -9.50 1.13
N VAL A 248 0.34 -8.50 0.32
CA VAL A 248 -0.30 -7.27 0.83
C VAL A 248 -1.63 -7.63 1.51
N GLY A 249 -2.48 -8.45 0.91
CA GLY A 249 -3.76 -8.86 1.53
C GLY A 249 -3.56 -9.44 2.95
N HIS A 250 -2.56 -10.30 3.15
CA HIS A 250 -2.22 -10.81 4.48
C HIS A 250 -1.64 -9.74 5.42
N LEU A 251 -0.90 -8.74 4.93
CA LEU A 251 -0.49 -7.61 5.78
C LEU A 251 -1.72 -6.84 6.28
N GLU A 252 -2.70 -6.61 5.40
CA GLU A 252 -3.91 -5.88 5.76
C GLU A 252 -4.82 -6.69 6.69
N GLU A 253 -4.85 -8.03 6.60
CA GLU A 253 -5.50 -8.88 7.62
C GLU A 253 -4.94 -8.60 9.02
N GLU A 254 -3.60 -8.50 9.13
CA GLU A 254 -2.94 -8.19 10.40
C GLU A 254 -3.14 -6.73 10.84
N ALA A 255 -3.31 -5.81 9.90
CA ALA A 255 -3.66 -4.42 10.18
C ALA A 255 -5.09 -4.31 10.73
N VAL A 256 -6.07 -4.96 10.09
CA VAL A 256 -7.47 -5.01 10.57
C VAL A 256 -7.55 -5.63 11.97
N LEU A 257 -6.78 -6.69 12.23
CA LEU A 257 -6.66 -7.27 13.58
C LEU A 257 -6.05 -6.28 14.58
N THR A 258 -4.99 -5.58 14.20
CA THR A 258 -4.31 -4.59 15.06
C THR A 258 -5.25 -3.46 15.45
N TYR A 259 -5.94 -2.85 14.48
CA TYR A 259 -6.92 -1.80 14.75
C TYR A 259 -8.12 -2.30 15.54
N THR A 260 -8.62 -3.51 15.27
CA THR A 260 -9.70 -4.10 16.06
C THR A 260 -9.30 -4.28 17.53
N ARG A 261 -8.07 -4.67 17.81
CA ARG A 261 -7.55 -4.76 19.19
C ARG A 261 -7.43 -3.39 19.85
N CYS A 262 -6.89 -2.41 19.12
CA CYS A 262 -6.76 -1.04 19.60
C CYS A 262 -8.12 -0.41 19.95
N ILE A 263 -9.13 -0.59 19.08
CA ILE A 263 -10.51 -0.15 19.32
C ILE A 263 -11.07 -0.82 20.57
N LYS A 264 -10.94 -2.15 20.71
CA LYS A 264 -11.41 -2.88 21.89
C LYS A 264 -10.77 -2.39 23.19
N ASP A 265 -9.47 -2.10 23.17
CA ASP A 265 -8.77 -1.57 24.34
C ASP A 265 -9.24 -0.14 24.68
N LEU A 266 -9.50 0.69 23.66
CA LEU A 266 -10.03 2.04 23.85
C LEU A 266 -11.47 2.02 24.40
N GLU A 267 -12.37 1.22 23.82
CA GLU A 267 -13.75 1.07 24.28
C GLU A 267 -13.83 0.50 25.70
N ALA A 268 -12.89 -0.37 26.07
CA ALA A 268 -12.78 -0.91 27.42
C ALA A 268 -12.13 0.07 28.43
N GLY A 269 -11.84 1.31 28.03
CA GLY A 269 -11.24 2.34 28.90
C GLY A 269 -9.78 2.08 29.28
N ARG A 270 -9.07 1.23 28.53
CA ARG A 270 -7.68 0.82 28.84
C ARG A 270 -6.63 1.80 28.28
N ILE A 271 -7.08 2.74 27.47
CA ILE A 271 -6.28 3.86 26.92
C ILE A 271 -6.98 5.18 27.32
N PRO A 272 -6.96 5.54 28.61
CA PRO A 272 -7.64 6.73 29.12
C PRO A 272 -7.17 8.02 28.42
N GLU A 273 -5.92 8.07 27.96
CA GLU A 273 -5.33 9.24 27.28
C GLU A 273 -5.99 9.55 25.93
N TRP A 274 -6.63 8.55 25.32
CA TRP A 274 -7.36 8.69 24.05
C TRP A 274 -8.86 8.79 24.23
N THR A 275 -9.35 8.55 25.45
CA THR A 275 -10.77 8.62 25.76
C THR A 275 -11.23 10.07 25.56
N ASN A 276 -12.22 10.27 24.69
CA ASN A 276 -12.73 11.59 24.28
C ASN A 276 -11.68 12.53 23.63
N LYS A 277 -10.54 12.01 23.17
CA LYS A 277 -9.56 12.82 22.44
C LYS A 277 -10.16 13.24 21.10
N PRO A 278 -10.19 14.54 20.75
CA PRO A 278 -10.75 14.99 19.49
C PRO A 278 -9.93 14.47 18.30
N ALA A 279 -10.62 14.16 17.21
CA ALA A 279 -9.98 13.78 15.96
C ALA A 279 -9.13 14.94 15.39
N PRO A 280 -7.95 14.67 14.82
CA PRO A 280 -7.21 15.69 14.08
C PRO A 280 -8.03 16.28 12.93
N GLU A 281 -7.93 17.59 12.67
CA GLU A 281 -8.71 18.24 11.60
C GLU A 281 -8.49 17.58 10.22
N ILE A 282 -7.25 17.17 9.93
CA ILE A 282 -6.93 16.41 8.70
C ILE A 282 -7.69 15.08 8.60
N ALA A 283 -7.99 14.42 9.72
CA ALA A 283 -8.79 13.19 9.75
C ALA A 283 -10.26 13.49 9.46
N ILE A 284 -10.79 14.53 10.12
CA ILE A 284 -12.17 14.99 9.94
C ILE A 284 -12.41 15.34 8.47
N ASP A 285 -11.51 16.11 7.87
CA ASP A 285 -11.61 16.54 6.48
C ASP A 285 -11.46 15.35 5.51
N TYR A 286 -10.56 14.41 5.79
CA TYR A 286 -10.28 13.26 4.91
C TYR A 286 -11.39 12.21 4.93
N TRP A 287 -11.90 11.81 6.09
CA TRP A 287 -12.98 10.82 6.20
C TRP A 287 -14.38 11.47 6.25
N ARG A 288 -14.46 12.79 6.09
CA ARG A 288 -15.71 13.57 6.17
C ARG A 288 -16.48 13.31 7.47
N LEU A 289 -15.75 13.18 8.58
CA LEU A 289 -16.32 12.90 9.89
C LEU A 289 -17.07 14.13 10.44
N PRO A 290 -17.98 13.96 11.42
CA PRO A 290 -18.52 15.06 12.19
C PRO A 290 -17.43 15.91 12.86
N LYS A 291 -17.69 17.20 13.09
CA LYS A 291 -16.71 18.11 13.70
C LYS A 291 -16.34 17.77 15.14
N ASP A 292 -17.22 17.08 15.83
CA ASP A 292 -17.07 16.56 17.19
C ASP A 292 -16.53 15.12 17.21
N ALA A 293 -16.10 14.58 16.06
CA ALA A 293 -15.52 13.24 15.98
C ALA A 293 -14.30 13.09 16.89
N THR A 294 -14.17 11.89 17.45
CA THR A 294 -13.11 11.51 18.36
C THR A 294 -12.05 10.66 17.66
N LEU A 295 -10.93 10.42 18.35
CA LEU A 295 -9.91 9.49 17.86
C LEU A 295 -10.45 8.06 17.68
N LEU A 296 -11.50 7.66 18.41
CA LEU A 296 -12.17 6.37 18.22
C LEU A 296 -12.82 6.29 16.83
N ASP A 297 -13.50 7.34 16.39
CA ASP A 297 -14.12 7.42 15.07
C ASP A 297 -13.06 7.33 13.95
N VAL A 298 -11.90 7.95 14.16
CA VAL A 298 -10.75 7.84 13.27
C VAL A 298 -10.24 6.40 13.19
N LEU A 299 -10.12 5.70 14.33
CA LEU A 299 -9.68 4.29 14.34
C LEU A 299 -10.66 3.38 13.59
N TYR A 300 -11.97 3.62 13.72
CA TYR A 300 -12.99 2.91 12.94
C TYR A 300 -12.85 3.16 11.43
N ALA A 301 -12.65 4.41 11.03
CA ALA A 301 -12.47 4.78 9.63
C ALA A 301 -11.19 4.14 9.04
N VAL A 302 -10.08 4.22 9.77
CA VAL A 302 -8.81 3.60 9.37
C VAL A 302 -8.95 2.08 9.22
N ARG A 303 -9.58 1.40 10.20
CA ARG A 303 -9.84 -0.04 10.11
C ARG A 303 -10.68 -0.41 8.88
N SER A 304 -11.63 0.44 8.52
CA SER A 304 -12.51 0.24 7.37
C SER A 304 -11.75 0.39 6.04
N ASP A 305 -10.80 1.32 5.97
CA ASP A 305 -9.92 1.40 4.81
C ASP A 305 -8.99 0.17 4.70
N GLU A 306 -8.40 -0.30 5.80
CA GLU A 306 -7.57 -1.52 5.75
C GLU A 306 -8.36 -2.76 5.35
N THR A 307 -9.63 -2.79 5.73
CA THR A 307 -10.58 -3.81 5.30
C THR A 307 -10.80 -3.74 3.78
N THR A 308 -10.91 -2.54 3.23
CA THR A 308 -10.98 -2.33 1.78
C THR A 308 -9.69 -2.80 1.10
N HIS A 309 -8.50 -2.46 1.64
CA HIS A 309 -7.22 -2.91 1.09
C HIS A 309 -7.06 -4.42 1.12
N ARG A 310 -7.41 -5.07 2.25
CA ARG A 310 -7.45 -6.53 2.41
C ARG A 310 -8.29 -7.14 1.30
N PHE A 311 -9.54 -6.70 1.19
CA PHE A 311 -10.52 -7.23 0.25
C PHE A 311 -10.06 -7.07 -1.20
N VAL A 312 -9.64 -5.86 -1.57
CA VAL A 312 -9.19 -5.54 -2.93
C VAL A 312 -7.93 -6.34 -3.29
N ASN A 313 -6.92 -6.39 -2.41
CA ASN A 313 -5.69 -7.10 -2.71
C ASN A 313 -5.89 -8.62 -2.82
N HIS A 314 -6.69 -9.25 -1.95
CA HIS A 314 -7.00 -10.66 -2.10
C HIS A 314 -7.81 -10.95 -3.37
N SER A 315 -8.74 -10.07 -3.74
CA SER A 315 -9.51 -10.19 -4.98
C SER A 315 -8.63 -10.03 -6.21
N LEU A 316 -7.75 -9.02 -6.25
CA LEU A 316 -6.76 -8.84 -7.33
C LEU A 316 -5.80 -10.03 -7.43
N ALA A 317 -5.45 -10.65 -6.30
CA ALA A 317 -4.67 -11.88 -6.27
C ALA A 317 -5.44 -13.10 -6.81
N ASN A 318 -6.76 -13.05 -6.98
CA ASN A 318 -7.54 -14.14 -7.59
C ASN A 318 -7.64 -14.01 -9.12
N LEU A 319 -7.48 -12.80 -9.67
CA LEU A 319 -7.58 -12.51 -11.10
C LEU A 319 -6.42 -13.06 -11.94
N ASN A 320 -6.68 -13.20 -13.23
CA ASN A 320 -5.65 -13.34 -14.26
C ASN A 320 -5.17 -11.97 -14.72
N THR A 321 -3.94 -11.61 -14.36
CA THR A 321 -3.34 -10.29 -14.61
C THR A 321 -3.21 -9.93 -16.10
N ARG A 322 -3.33 -10.90 -17.02
CA ARG A 322 -3.19 -10.67 -18.47
C ARG A 322 -4.52 -10.43 -19.17
N THR A 323 -5.61 -10.99 -18.67
CA THR A 323 -6.91 -11.01 -19.36
C THR A 323 -7.99 -10.26 -18.62
N ASP A 324 -7.96 -10.32 -17.28
CA ASP A 324 -9.07 -9.86 -16.48
C ASP A 324 -8.91 -8.37 -16.18
N ILE A 325 -10.04 -7.65 -16.19
CA ILE A 325 -10.07 -6.24 -15.81
C ILE A 325 -10.12 -6.09 -14.30
N ASN A 326 -9.74 -4.92 -13.78
CA ASN A 326 -9.93 -4.64 -12.36
C ASN A 326 -11.43 -4.44 -12.08
N PRO A 327 -12.06 -5.30 -11.25
CA PRO A 327 -13.49 -5.19 -10.94
C PRO A 327 -13.84 -3.90 -10.18
N PHE A 328 -12.85 -3.33 -9.48
CA PHE A 328 -13.04 -2.14 -8.65
C PHE A 328 -12.75 -0.82 -9.38
N ALA A 329 -12.49 -0.85 -10.68
CA ALA A 329 -12.14 0.35 -11.44
C ALA A 329 -13.32 1.33 -11.62
N LEU A 330 -14.55 0.81 -11.58
CA LEU A 330 -15.78 1.60 -11.77
C LEU A 330 -16.52 1.86 -10.47
N ARG A 331 -16.58 0.84 -9.60
CA ARG A 331 -17.34 0.86 -8.35
C ARG A 331 -16.64 -0.04 -7.34
N GLU A 332 -16.74 0.31 -6.06
CA GLU A 332 -16.34 -0.57 -4.97
C GLU A 332 -17.58 -1.10 -4.24
N PRO A 333 -17.57 -2.35 -3.74
CA PRO A 333 -18.62 -2.84 -2.85
C PRO A 333 -18.68 -2.01 -1.57
N ASP A 334 -19.82 -2.04 -0.90
CA ASP A 334 -20.02 -1.41 0.42
C ASP A 334 -19.19 -2.11 1.52
N MET A 335 -19.20 -1.55 2.72
CA MET A 335 -18.47 -2.16 3.84
C MET A 335 -19.16 -3.39 4.40
N PHE A 336 -20.46 -3.58 4.19
CA PHE A 336 -21.14 -4.81 4.62
C PHE A 336 -20.59 -6.03 3.88
N VAL A 337 -20.27 -5.89 2.59
CA VAL A 337 -19.61 -6.92 1.79
C VAL A 337 -18.12 -7.00 2.13
N LYS A 338 -17.38 -5.89 2.10
CA LYS A 338 -15.92 -5.89 2.32
C LYS A 338 -15.53 -6.30 3.74
N GLY A 339 -16.39 -6.00 4.72
CA GLY A 339 -16.22 -6.28 6.14
C GLY A 339 -16.39 -7.76 6.48
N THR A 340 -17.37 -8.43 5.86
CA THR A 340 -17.76 -9.82 6.16
C THR A 340 -17.19 -10.84 5.18
N LYS A 341 -16.73 -10.40 4.00
CA LYS A 341 -16.11 -11.24 2.99
C LYS A 341 -14.62 -10.96 2.83
N ILE A 342 -13.83 -12.02 2.63
CA ILE A 342 -12.37 -11.90 2.52
C ILE A 342 -11.92 -11.37 1.16
N ALA A 343 -12.58 -11.80 0.08
CA ALA A 343 -12.28 -11.46 -1.30
C ALA A 343 -13.43 -11.90 -2.21
N PHE A 344 -13.46 -11.37 -3.44
CA PHE A 344 -14.17 -12.00 -4.53
C PHE A 344 -13.32 -13.10 -5.16
N GLU A 345 -13.95 -14.25 -5.42
CA GLU A 345 -13.44 -15.20 -6.40
C GLU A 345 -13.63 -14.64 -7.82
N ARG A 346 -13.02 -15.27 -8.83
CA ARG A 346 -12.92 -14.70 -10.18
C ARG A 346 -14.29 -14.53 -10.86
N ASP A 347 -15.18 -15.49 -10.67
CA ASP A 347 -16.57 -15.50 -11.11
C ASP A 347 -17.38 -14.38 -10.45
N GLU A 348 -17.26 -14.23 -9.13
CA GLU A 348 -17.93 -13.16 -8.38
C GLU A 348 -17.45 -11.77 -8.81
N ALA A 349 -16.15 -11.63 -9.13
CA ALA A 349 -15.60 -10.40 -9.67
C ALA A 349 -16.13 -10.09 -11.08
N GLU A 350 -16.37 -11.11 -11.91
CA GLU A 350 -16.98 -10.97 -13.23
C GLU A 350 -18.43 -10.51 -13.14
N ASP A 351 -19.21 -11.13 -12.25
CA ASP A 351 -20.60 -10.73 -11.98
C ASP A 351 -20.69 -9.30 -11.46
N PHE A 352 -19.81 -8.92 -10.54
CA PHE A 352 -19.74 -7.56 -10.01
C PHE A 352 -19.40 -6.52 -11.08
N VAL A 353 -18.53 -6.85 -12.04
CA VAL A 353 -18.22 -5.99 -13.18
C VAL A 353 -19.44 -5.80 -14.06
N ARG A 354 -20.17 -6.89 -14.35
CA ARG A 354 -21.36 -6.85 -15.20
C ARG A 354 -22.43 -5.95 -14.59
N GLU A 355 -22.77 -6.19 -13.32
CA GLU A 355 -23.70 -5.36 -12.56
C GLU A 355 -23.26 -3.89 -12.52
N SER A 356 -21.97 -3.63 -12.30
CA SER A 356 -21.45 -2.26 -12.27
C SER A 356 -21.53 -1.54 -13.62
N ARG A 357 -21.49 -2.27 -14.75
CA ARG A 357 -21.70 -1.68 -16.08
C ARG A 357 -23.17 -1.35 -16.31
N GLU A 358 -24.06 -2.29 -15.98
CA GLU A 358 -25.51 -2.11 -16.11
C GLU A 358 -25.98 -0.87 -15.33
N ILE A 359 -25.58 -0.72 -14.07
CA ILE A 359 -25.92 0.46 -13.25
C ILE A 359 -25.42 1.77 -13.87
N MET A 360 -24.24 1.75 -14.50
CA MET A 360 -23.66 2.95 -15.11
C MET A 360 -24.35 3.31 -16.42
N ASP A 361 -24.75 2.31 -17.21
CA ASP A 361 -25.51 2.50 -18.44
C ASP A 361 -26.92 3.02 -18.11
N GLU A 362 -27.62 2.47 -17.12
CA GLU A 362 -28.90 2.98 -16.62
C GLU A 362 -28.81 4.44 -16.17
N LYS A 363 -27.77 4.80 -15.40
CA LYS A 363 -27.54 6.19 -14.98
C LYS A 363 -27.31 7.12 -16.17
N ARG A 364 -26.61 6.64 -17.20
CA ARG A 364 -26.33 7.40 -18.41
C ARG A 364 -27.61 7.65 -19.20
N GLU A 365 -28.43 6.61 -19.38
CA GLU A 365 -29.73 6.70 -20.05
C GLU A 365 -30.68 7.64 -19.30
N ALA A 366 -30.75 7.55 -17.96
CA ALA A 366 -31.55 8.44 -17.14
C ALA A 366 -31.09 9.92 -17.21
N GLN A 367 -29.80 10.17 -17.41
CA GLN A 367 -29.28 11.53 -17.63
C GLN A 367 -29.61 12.06 -19.04
N MET A 368 -29.54 11.21 -20.07
CA MET A 368 -29.88 11.60 -21.44
C MET A 368 -31.38 11.88 -21.58
N GLY A 369 -32.24 11.04 -21.00
CA GLY A 369 -33.70 11.25 -21.00
C GLY A 369 -34.18 12.50 -20.25
N LYS A 370 -33.37 13.04 -19.32
CA LYS A 370 -33.64 14.32 -18.64
C LYS A 370 -33.14 15.54 -19.42
N THR A 371 -32.35 15.35 -20.48
CA THR A 371 -31.82 16.44 -21.30
C THR A 371 -32.69 16.70 -22.54
N GLU A 372 -33.54 15.74 -22.91
CA GLU A 372 -34.48 15.82 -24.05
C GLU A 372 -35.90 16.27 -23.66
N ALA A 373 -36.17 16.46 -22.35
CA ALA A 373 -37.41 17.01 -21.80
C ALA A 373 -37.14 18.36 -21.15
#